data_AF-A0A9D4K0J3-F1
#
_entry.id   AF-A0A9D4K0J3-F1
#
_cell.length_a   1.000
_cell.length_b   1.000
_cell.length_c   1.000
_cell.angle_alpha   90.00
_cell.angle_beta   90.00
_cell.angle_gamma   90.00
#
_symmetry.space_group_name_H-M   'P 1'
#
loop_
_entity.id
_entity.type
_entity.pdbx_description
1 polymer ?
#
loop_
_entity_poly.entity_id
_entity_poly.type
_entity_poly.pdbx_seq_one_letter_code
_entity_poly.pdbx_strand_id
1 'polypeptide(L)'
;MEKLNKSFRDTVDHNSKFGNERKECAFFKELQESYGYRPNVKPIYVSGSHCSSSKESDETEEENSEMNDEKLQPKIKKPRQNRKDAVVELMNEMRADFREEQKQLLSSLAQQHEDKMNNEKCKLDLLAKLVSAIEKKH
;
A
#
# COMPACT_ATOMS: atom_id res chain seq x y z
N MET A 1 -13.25 23.60 5.70
CA MET A 1 -12.78 22.22 5.93
C MET A 1 -11.95 22.08 7.21
N GLU A 2 -11.00 22.97 7.49
CA GLU A 2 -10.11 22.85 8.67
C GLU A 2 -10.83 22.74 10.02
N LYS A 3 -11.91 23.51 10.22
CA LYS A 3 -12.70 23.45 11.47
C LYS A 3 -13.34 22.08 11.70
N LEU A 4 -13.82 21.43 10.64
CA LEU A 4 -14.47 20.11 10.71
C LEU A 4 -13.45 19.00 11.01
N ASN A 5 -12.29 19.03 10.33
CA ASN A 5 -11.21 18.07 10.57
C ASN A 5 -10.63 18.22 11.98
N LYS A 6 -10.51 19.46 12.47
CA LYS A 6 -10.06 19.73 13.84
C LYS A 6 -11.07 19.19 14.87
N SER A 7 -12.36 19.49 14.72
CA SER A 7 -13.37 18.98 15.66
C SER A 7 -13.44 17.44 15.69
N PHE A 8 -13.24 16.80 14.54
CA PHE A 8 -13.17 15.33 14.46
C PHE A 8 -11.96 14.79 15.22
N ARG A 9 -10.76 15.34 14.98
CA ARG A 9 -9.54 14.97 15.71
C ARG A 9 -9.70 15.14 17.22
N ASP A 10 -10.18 16.31 17.64
CA ASP A 10 -10.41 16.60 19.07
C ASP A 10 -11.40 15.61 19.70
N THR A 11 -12.43 15.18 18.94
CA THR A 11 -13.42 14.20 19.40
C THR A 11 -12.83 12.80 19.51
N VAL A 12 -12.03 12.38 18.52
CA VAL A 12 -11.33 11.08 18.55
C VAL A 12 -10.33 11.02 19.70
N ASP A 13 -9.55 12.09 19.90
CA ASP A 13 -8.56 12.20 20.97
C ASP A 13 -9.21 12.27 22.36
N HIS A 14 -10.42 12.83 22.46
CA HIS A 14 -11.19 12.81 23.69
C HIS A 14 -11.71 11.40 24.01
N ASN A 15 -12.26 10.72 23.00
CA ASN A 15 -12.88 9.40 23.13
C ASN A 15 -11.86 8.27 23.30
N SER A 16 -10.59 8.48 22.95
CA SER A 16 -9.52 7.49 23.15
C SER A 16 -9.02 7.40 24.59
N LYS A 17 -9.35 8.37 25.44
CA LYS A 17 -8.95 8.41 26.85
C LYS A 17 -9.96 7.66 27.73
N PHE A 18 -9.44 6.81 28.60
CA PHE A 18 -10.25 6.06 29.55
C PHE A 18 -10.93 6.97 30.58
N GLY A 19 -12.18 6.67 30.93
CA GLY A 19 -12.96 7.45 31.91
C GLY A 19 -13.67 8.69 31.36
N ASN A 20 -13.51 9.00 30.07
CA ASN A 20 -14.31 10.05 29.42
C ASN A 20 -15.66 9.54 28.94
N GLU A 21 -16.66 10.41 29.01
CA GLU A 21 -17.94 10.20 28.33
C GLU A 21 -17.75 10.35 26.81
N ARG A 22 -18.46 9.52 26.05
CA ARG A 22 -18.36 9.54 24.60
C ARG A 22 -18.95 10.85 24.07
N LYS A 23 -18.14 11.55 23.27
CA LYS A 23 -18.58 12.73 22.51
C LYS A 23 -18.77 12.38 21.04
N GLU A 24 -19.72 13.04 20.41
CA GLU A 24 -19.96 12.96 18.98
C GLU A 24 -19.79 14.34 18.34
N CYS A 25 -19.44 14.38 17.06
CA CYS A 25 -19.37 15.60 16.26
C CYS A 25 -20.22 15.46 14.99
N ALA A 26 -20.47 16.58 14.31
CA ALA A 26 -21.14 16.56 13.01
C ALA A 26 -20.36 15.68 12.03
N PHE A 27 -21.08 14.81 11.32
CA PHE A 27 -20.53 13.88 10.32
C PHE A 27 -19.46 12.92 10.87
N PHE A 28 -19.53 12.57 12.16
CA PHE A 28 -18.53 11.70 12.78
C PHE A 28 -18.40 10.34 12.08
N LYS A 29 -19.52 9.75 11.63
CA LYS A 29 -19.51 8.41 11.00
C LYS A 29 -18.80 8.43 9.66
N GLU A 30 -19.11 9.42 8.83
CA GLU A 30 -18.53 9.61 7.50
C GLU A 30 -17.02 9.92 7.59
N LEU A 31 -16.64 10.73 8.58
CA LEU A 31 -15.23 11.06 8.85
C LEU A 31 -14.47 9.87 9.45
N GLN A 32 -15.09 9.09 10.33
CA GLN A 32 -14.51 7.87 10.88
C GLN A 32 -14.31 6.80 9.81
N GLU A 33 -15.21 6.70 8.83
CA GLU A 33 -15.03 5.79 7.70
C GLU A 33 -13.82 6.20 6.84
N SER A 34 -13.65 7.49 6.60
CA SER A 34 -12.60 8.03 5.71
C SER A 34 -11.22 8.15 6.36
N TYR A 35 -11.17 8.68 7.59
CA TYR A 35 -9.95 9.03 8.32
C TYR A 35 -9.67 8.11 9.52
N GLY A 36 -10.62 7.24 9.88
CA GLY A 36 -10.46 6.36 11.03
C GLY A 36 -9.31 5.39 10.87
N TYR A 37 -8.67 5.06 11.99
CA TYR A 37 -7.60 4.07 12.01
C TYR A 37 -8.11 2.69 11.60
N ARG A 38 -7.49 2.09 10.58
CA ARG A 38 -7.79 0.74 10.10
C ARG A 38 -6.57 -0.15 10.32
N PRO A 39 -6.60 -1.13 11.23
CA PRO A 39 -5.44 -1.97 11.52
C PRO A 39 -4.97 -2.81 10.33
N ASN A 40 -5.87 -3.08 9.38
CA ASN A 40 -5.58 -3.86 8.17
C ASN A 40 -4.99 -3.01 7.03
N VAL A 41 -4.80 -1.70 7.23
CA VAL A 41 -4.27 -0.78 6.21
C VAL A 41 -2.87 -0.34 6.65
N LYS A 42 -1.84 -0.75 5.90
CA LYS A 42 -0.46 -0.29 6.12
C LYS A 42 -0.17 0.92 5.21
N PRO A 43 0.33 2.04 5.76
CA PRO A 43 0.73 3.18 4.94
C PRO A 43 1.93 2.81 4.05
N ILE A 44 1.90 3.24 2.79
CA ILE A 44 2.99 3.03 1.82
C ILE A 44 4.22 3.87 2.19
N TYR A 45 3.99 5.05 2.75
CA TYR A 45 5.02 5.96 3.21
C TYR A 45 4.55 6.67 4.49
N VAL A 46 5.38 6.61 5.52
CA VAL A 46 5.19 7.38 6.76
C VAL A 46 6.31 8.41 6.80
N SER A 47 5.98 9.67 6.60
CA SER A 47 6.93 10.76 6.83
C SER A 47 6.95 11.08 8.32
N GLY A 48 8.01 10.65 9.01
CA GLY A 48 8.22 10.92 10.43
C GLY A 48 9.61 11.49 10.67
N SER A 49 9.69 12.55 11.48
CA SER A 49 10.96 13.16 11.94
C SER A 49 11.53 12.47 13.18
N HIS A 50 11.07 11.28 13.56
CA HIS A 50 11.62 10.57 14.71
C HIS A 50 12.15 9.18 14.33
N CYS A 51 13.46 9.07 14.48
CA CYS A 51 14.22 7.84 14.52
C CYS A 51 13.76 7.01 15.71
N SER A 52 13.17 5.84 15.44
CA SER A 52 13.46 4.62 16.18
C SER A 52 13.22 3.46 15.22
N SER A 53 14.31 2.93 14.69
CA SER A 53 14.35 1.67 13.98
C SER A 53 13.88 0.55 14.92
N SER A 54 12.58 0.28 14.95
CA SER A 54 12.08 -0.96 15.53
C SER A 54 12.25 -2.05 14.48
N LYS A 55 13.45 -2.63 14.49
CA LYS A 55 13.73 -3.92 13.88
C LYS A 55 12.76 -4.96 14.43
N GLU A 56 12.36 -5.89 13.59
CA GLU A 56 11.66 -7.11 13.96
C GLU A 56 12.48 -7.92 14.98
N SER A 57 11.82 -8.29 16.08
CA SER A 57 12.21 -9.12 17.25
C SER A 57 11.76 -8.33 18.48
N ASP A 58 10.95 -8.79 19.41
CA ASP A 58 10.95 -10.08 20.07
C ASP A 58 9.69 -10.12 20.95
N GLU A 59 9.45 -11.29 21.50
CA GLU A 59 8.39 -11.72 22.40
C GLU A 59 7.94 -10.68 23.46
N THR A 60 6.63 -10.63 23.71
CA THR A 60 6.04 -10.04 24.91
C THR A 60 6.61 -10.73 26.14
N GLU A 61 7.55 -10.10 26.83
CA GLU A 61 7.85 -10.38 28.23
C GLU A 61 7.07 -9.37 29.09
N GLU A 62 6.01 -9.87 29.72
CA GLU A 62 5.37 -9.20 30.85
C GLU A 62 6.27 -9.36 32.08
N GLU A 63 6.64 -8.23 32.67
CA GLU A 63 7.32 -8.19 33.96
C GLU A 63 6.41 -8.72 35.08
N ASN A 64 6.80 -9.89 35.58
CA ASN A 64 7.00 -10.18 37.00
C ASN A 64 5.79 -10.16 37.95
N SER A 65 5.24 -11.36 38.21
CA SER A 65 4.70 -11.71 39.53
C SER A 65 5.29 -13.05 39.97
N GLU A 66 6.19 -12.98 40.96
CA GLU A 66 6.85 -14.10 41.61
C GLU A 66 5.83 -15.09 42.21
N MET A 67 5.99 -16.40 41.93
CA MET A 67 6.00 -17.46 42.95
C MET A 67 6.14 -18.88 42.34
N ASN A 68 7.05 -19.65 42.98
CA ASN A 68 7.17 -21.11 43.09
C ASN A 68 8.10 -21.91 42.15
N ASP A 69 9.14 -22.44 42.82
CA ASP A 69 9.98 -23.60 42.57
C ASP A 69 9.23 -24.83 42.02
N GLU A 70 9.76 -25.46 40.96
CA GLU A 70 10.23 -26.85 40.95
C GLU A 70 10.54 -27.36 39.52
N LYS A 71 11.73 -27.98 39.37
CA LYS A 71 12.14 -28.98 38.37
C LYS A 71 12.08 -28.63 36.87
N LEU A 72 13.24 -28.22 36.36
CA LEU A 72 13.63 -28.31 34.95
C LEU A 72 13.67 -29.77 34.47
N GLN A 73 12.80 -30.12 33.52
CA GLN A 73 13.01 -31.23 32.58
C GLN A 73 13.32 -30.68 31.18
N PRO A 74 14.30 -31.22 30.44
CA PRO A 74 14.64 -30.73 29.11
C PRO A 74 13.56 -31.12 28.09
N LYS A 75 12.78 -30.15 27.62
CA LYS A 75 11.84 -30.32 26.51
C LYS A 75 12.62 -30.58 25.21
N ILE A 76 12.61 -31.83 24.75
CA ILE A 76 13.10 -32.22 23.42
C ILE A 76 12.23 -31.50 22.37
N LYS A 77 12.80 -30.50 21.70
CA LYS A 77 12.15 -29.81 20.56
C LYS A 77 12.14 -30.76 19.36
N LYS A 78 10.96 -31.26 18.96
CA LYS A 78 10.80 -31.95 17.68
C LYS A 78 11.06 -30.97 16.53
N PRO A 79 11.78 -31.35 15.45
CA PRO A 79 12.04 -30.47 14.34
C PRO A 79 10.72 -30.16 13.61
N ARG A 80 10.35 -28.88 13.54
CA ARG A 80 9.17 -28.41 12.80
C ARG A 80 9.45 -28.55 11.30
N GLN A 81 8.80 -29.51 10.65
CA GLN A 81 8.89 -29.73 9.20
C GLN A 81 8.25 -28.56 8.40
N ASN A 82 9.09 -27.88 7.60
CA ASN A 82 8.97 -27.36 6.22
C ASN A 82 7.67 -26.69 5.70
N ARG A 83 6.66 -26.37 6.52
CA ARG A 83 5.46 -25.65 6.02
C ARG A 83 5.67 -24.18 5.64
N LYS A 84 6.83 -23.61 5.98
CA LYS A 84 7.16 -22.20 5.69
C LYS A 84 7.49 -21.99 4.21
N ASP A 85 7.96 -23.03 3.53
CA ASP A 85 8.49 -22.89 2.17
C ASP A 85 7.39 -22.65 1.13
N ALA A 86 6.25 -23.36 1.24
CA ALA A 86 5.13 -23.23 0.30
C ALA A 86 4.46 -21.84 0.34
N VAL A 87 4.35 -21.22 1.51
CA VAL A 87 3.77 -19.86 1.64
C VAL A 87 4.73 -18.82 1.09
N VAL A 88 6.04 -19.00 1.29
CA VAL A 88 7.06 -18.11 0.74
C VAL A 88 7.11 -18.20 -0.79
N GLU A 89 6.96 -19.39 -1.34
CA GLU A 89 6.88 -19.63 -2.78
C GLU A 89 5.66 -18.93 -3.40
N LEU A 90 4.46 -19.11 -2.82
CA LEU A 90 3.26 -18.40 -3.27
C LEU A 90 3.41 -16.87 -3.21
N MET A 91 4.03 -16.34 -2.15
CA MET A 91 4.28 -14.89 -2.03
C MET A 91 5.32 -14.39 -3.04
N ASN A 92 6.21 -15.24 -3.52
CA ASN A 92 7.16 -14.90 -4.58
C ASN A 92 6.48 -14.89 -5.95
N GLU A 93 5.62 -15.88 -6.22
CA GLU A 93 4.79 -15.95 -7.43
C GLU A 93 3.88 -14.73 -7.55
N MET A 94 3.13 -14.38 -6.50
CA MET A 94 2.28 -13.18 -6.49
C MET A 94 3.07 -11.89 -6.77
N ARG A 95 4.32 -11.81 -6.30
CA ARG A 95 5.21 -10.67 -6.57
C ARG A 95 5.79 -10.70 -7.99
N ALA A 96 5.92 -11.87 -8.60
CA ALA A 96 6.33 -12.01 -9.99
C ALA A 96 5.18 -11.59 -10.91
N ASP A 97 3.98 -12.13 -10.69
CA ASP A 97 2.77 -11.81 -11.46
C ASP A 97 2.49 -10.31 -11.47
N PHE A 98 2.52 -9.67 -10.29
CA PHE A 98 2.33 -8.22 -10.20
C PHE A 98 3.38 -7.42 -11.01
N ARG A 99 4.64 -7.88 -11.04
CA ARG A 99 5.70 -7.24 -11.83
C ARG A 99 5.49 -7.45 -13.33
N GLU A 100 4.99 -8.61 -13.72
CA GLU A 100 4.64 -8.91 -15.10
C GLU A 100 3.47 -8.08 -15.59
N GLU A 101 2.39 -7.96 -14.81
CA GLU A 101 1.25 -7.09 -15.12
C GLU A 101 1.69 -5.63 -15.31
N GLN A 102 2.54 -5.11 -14.42
CA GLN A 102 3.10 -3.76 -14.55
C GLN A 102 3.93 -3.61 -15.83
N LYS A 103 4.74 -4.61 -16.16
CA LYS A 103 5.55 -4.61 -17.39
C LYS A 103 4.67 -4.66 -18.64
N GLN A 104 3.61 -5.48 -18.62
CA GLN A 104 2.65 -5.57 -19.73
C GLN A 104 1.92 -4.24 -19.91
N LEU A 105 1.48 -3.60 -18.83
CA LEU A 105 0.84 -2.29 -18.87
C LEU A 105 1.78 -1.25 -19.51
N LEU A 106 3.01 -1.14 -19.01
CA LEU A 106 4.00 -0.21 -19.56
C LEU A 106 4.32 -0.50 -21.04
N SER A 107 4.45 -1.77 -21.42
CA SER A 107 4.68 -2.18 -22.79
C SER A 107 3.51 -1.80 -23.71
N SER A 108 2.27 -2.02 -23.26
CA SER A 108 1.08 -1.67 -24.04
C SER A 108 0.96 -0.17 -24.25
N LEU A 109 1.29 0.64 -23.23
CA LEU A 109 1.29 2.09 -23.32
C LEU A 109 2.36 2.60 -24.29
N ALA A 110 3.56 2.01 -24.24
CA ALA A 110 4.64 2.32 -25.17
C ALA A 110 4.24 2.00 -26.62
N GLN A 111 3.61 0.84 -26.84
CA GLN A 111 3.12 0.44 -28.16
C GLN A 111 2.01 1.38 -28.67
N GLN A 112 1.05 1.74 -27.83
CA GLN A 112 0.00 2.71 -28.20
C GLN A 112 0.59 4.07 -28.59
N HIS A 113 1.60 4.53 -27.86
CA HIS A 113 2.31 5.76 -28.20
C HIS A 113 3.03 5.65 -29.55
N GLU A 114 3.73 4.54 -29.79
CA GLU A 114 4.41 4.28 -31.06
C GLU A 114 3.42 4.22 -32.24
N ASP A 115 2.30 3.51 -32.09
CA ASP A 115 1.25 3.42 -33.10
C ASP A 115 0.65 4.79 -33.40
N LYS A 116 0.43 5.63 -32.37
CA LYS A 116 -0.06 7.00 -32.55
C LYS A 116 0.92 7.83 -33.36
N MET A 117 2.21 7.77 -33.04
CA MET A 117 3.25 8.50 -33.77
C MET A 117 3.36 8.04 -35.23
N ASN A 118 3.29 6.73 -35.46
CA ASN A 118 3.30 6.16 -36.82
C ASN A 118 2.08 6.59 -37.62
N ASN A 119 0.90 6.60 -37.00
CA ASN A 119 -0.33 7.08 -37.64
C ASN A 119 -0.25 8.57 -38.01
N GLU A 120 0.28 9.41 -37.13
CA GLU A 120 0.49 10.83 -37.43
C GLU A 120 1.49 11.03 -38.58
N LYS A 121 2.58 10.27 -38.59
CA LYS A 121 3.56 10.30 -39.68
C LYS A 121 2.94 9.88 -41.02
N CYS A 122 2.18 8.78 -41.06
CA CYS A 122 1.47 8.33 -42.26
C CYS A 122 0.47 9.38 -42.77
N LYS A 123 -0.25 10.07 -41.87
CA LYS A 123 -1.15 11.16 -42.26
C LYS A 123 -0.39 12.32 -42.90
N LEU A 124 0.73 12.74 -42.32
CA LEU A 124 1.57 13.79 -42.89
C LEU A 124 2.12 13.41 -44.27
N ASP A 125 2.59 12.17 -44.44
CA ASP A 125 3.09 11.67 -45.72
C ASP A 125 2.00 11.66 -46.80
N LEU A 126 0.76 11.29 -46.44
CA LEU A 126 -0.38 11.36 -47.36
C LEU A 126 -0.71 12.79 -47.77
N LEU A 127 -0.75 13.72 -46.80
CA LEU A 127 -0.98 15.14 -47.08
C LEU A 127 0.12 15.73 -47.96
N ALA A 128 1.38 15.40 -47.69
CA ALA A 128 2.51 15.83 -48.51
C ALA A 128 2.38 15.34 -49.97
N LYS A 129 2.01 14.06 -50.17
CA LYS A 129 1.77 13.51 -51.51
C LYS A 129 0.61 14.21 -52.23
N LEU A 130 -0.47 14.53 -51.53
CA LEU A 130 -1.61 15.25 -52.10
C LEU A 130 -1.21 16.66 -52.54
N VAL A 131 -0.48 17.39 -51.70
CA VAL A 131 0.03 18.73 -52.04
C VAL A 131 0.93 18.67 -53.28
N SER A 132 1.91 17.76 -53.33
CA SER A 132 2.75 17.60 -54.52
C SER A 132 1.97 17.22 -55.79
N ALA A 133 0.86 16.48 -55.67
CA ALA A 133 0.04 16.12 -56.82
C ALA A 133 -0.80 17.29 -57.33
N ILE A 134 -1.25 18.17 -56.44
CA ILE A 134 -1.95 19.42 -56.80
C ILE A 134 -0.98 20.38 -57.48
N GLU A 135 0.21 20.56 -56.92
CA GLU A 135 1.26 21.43 -57.48
C GLU A 135 1.69 21.01 -58.89
N LYS A 136 1.71 19.70 -59.18
CA LYS A 136 2.06 19.18 -60.52
C LYS A 136 0.94 19.29 -61.56
N LYS A 137 -0.31 19.56 -61.13
CA LYS A 137 -1.48 19.67 -62.03
C LYS A 137 -1.75 21.11 -62.47
N HIS A 138 -1.15 22.10 -61.80
CA HIS A 138 -1.15 23.51 -62.19
C HIS A 138 0.12 23.84 -62.98
#